data_AF-A0A2T6FPQ5-F1
#
_entry.id   AF-A0A2T6FPQ5-F1
#
_cell.length_a   1.000
_cell.length_b   1.000
_cell.length_c   1.000
_cell.angle_alpha   90.00
_cell.angle_beta   90.00
_cell.angle_gamma   90.00
#
_symmetry.space_group_name_H-M   'P 1'
#
loop_
_entity.id
_entity.type
_entity.pdbx_description
1 polymer ?
#
loop_
_entity_poly.entity_id
_entity_poly.type
_entity_poly.pdbx_seq_one_letter_code
_entity_poly.pdbx_strand_id
1 'polypeptide(L)'
;MDDESFEIEAWLNSRPTLAEERNHPNHWYNRASDLHASAGALWHSMGDGHANISRQLGLGDEFSLSVACYPVYLMLSGLALELIIKAVLVQRKIELKKIDNKHQLSELVRLLDIKPTRQELQVLKLYQENIVWAGRYPTPRTHIDEKLKQYWSLSSEVLTSPVEKFNTIELRQFNGATDWEEFTKLWRSYASLFRRDLC
;
A
#
# COMPACT_ATOMS: atom_id res chain seq x y z
N MET A 1 16.29 34.71 19.05
CA MET A 1 16.32 33.97 17.77
C MET A 1 17.78 33.90 17.38
N ASP A 2 18.47 32.80 17.68
CA ASP A 2 19.83 32.49 17.15
C ASP A 2 20.32 31.11 17.62
N ASP A 3 19.83 30.61 18.77
CA ASP A 3 20.24 29.28 19.30
C ASP A 3 19.58 28.11 18.56
N GLU A 4 18.26 28.14 18.33
CA GLU A 4 17.55 27.06 17.63
C GLU A 4 18.00 26.87 16.18
N SER A 5 18.39 27.94 15.47
CA SER A 5 18.88 27.81 14.09
C SER A 5 20.25 27.14 14.03
N PHE A 6 21.11 27.41 15.02
CA PHE A 6 22.44 26.80 15.10
C PHE A 6 22.35 25.31 15.44
N GLU A 7 21.44 24.92 16.34
CA GLU A 7 21.18 23.51 16.64
C GLU A 7 20.58 22.75 15.44
N ILE A 8 19.65 23.37 14.69
CA ILE A 8 19.08 22.79 13.47
C ILE A 8 20.16 22.59 12.40
N GLU A 9 21.03 23.57 12.17
CA GLU A 9 22.11 23.43 11.19
C GLU A 9 23.15 22.38 11.58
N ALA A 10 23.53 22.32 12.86
CA ALA A 10 24.43 21.29 13.36
C ALA A 10 23.83 19.87 13.23
N TRP A 11 22.52 19.73 13.47
CA TRP A 11 21.80 18.48 13.24
C TRP A 11 21.69 18.13 11.74
N LEU A 12 21.39 19.10 10.88
CA LEU A 12 21.31 18.92 9.42
C LEU A 12 22.65 18.50 8.80
N ASN A 13 23.78 18.92 9.38
CA ASN A 13 25.12 18.58 8.92
C ASN A 13 25.65 17.25 9.48
N SER A 14 25.07 16.73 10.56
CA SER A 14 25.48 15.48 11.21
C SER A 14 24.59 14.28 10.85
N ARG A 15 23.38 14.53 10.31
CA ARG A 15 22.52 13.46 9.82
C ARG A 15 23.12 12.78 8.57
N PRO A 16 22.85 11.49 8.36
CA PRO A 16 23.15 10.83 7.09
C PRO A 16 22.50 11.60 5.93
N THR A 17 23.18 11.65 4.80
CA THR A 17 22.61 12.21 3.59
C THR A 17 21.37 11.42 3.16
N LEU A 18 20.43 12.06 2.45
CA LEU A 18 19.27 11.35 1.88
C LEU A 18 19.67 10.14 1.03
N ALA A 19 20.86 10.16 0.43
CA ALA A 19 21.43 9.05 -0.31
C ALA A 19 21.87 7.89 0.60
N GLU A 20 22.44 8.18 1.76
CA GLU A 20 22.84 7.19 2.77
C GLU A 20 21.61 6.58 3.48
N GLU A 21 20.61 7.40 3.83
CA GLU A 21 19.35 6.91 4.39
C GLU A 21 18.62 5.99 3.40
N ARG A 22 18.60 6.36 2.11
CA ARG A 22 18.01 5.52 1.06
C ARG A 22 18.74 4.19 0.87
N ASN A 23 20.01 4.10 1.25
CA ASN A 23 20.77 2.86 1.17
C ASN A 23 20.60 1.97 2.42
N HIS A 24 20.06 2.50 3.53
CA HIS A 24 19.89 1.69 4.73
C HIS A 24 18.58 0.89 4.68
N PRO A 25 18.63 -0.46 4.77
CA PRO A 25 17.43 -1.31 4.75
C PRO A 25 16.40 -0.97 5.85
N ASN A 26 16.85 -0.55 7.03
CA ASN A 26 15.95 -0.15 8.13
C ASN A 26 15.05 1.06 7.82
N HIS A 27 15.48 2.02 7.00
CA HIS A 27 14.61 3.16 6.66
C HIS A 27 13.39 2.71 5.85
N TRP A 28 13.61 1.83 4.87
CA TRP A 28 12.53 1.20 4.10
C TRP A 28 11.62 0.36 5.00
N TYR A 29 12.20 -0.44 5.88
CA TYR A 29 11.46 -1.32 6.79
C TYR A 29 10.56 -0.53 7.77
N ASN A 30 11.12 0.50 8.41
CA ASN A 30 10.39 1.33 9.36
C ASN A 30 9.23 2.03 8.66
N ARG A 31 9.49 2.63 7.50
CA ARG A 31 8.43 3.29 6.73
C ARG A 31 7.37 2.31 6.25
N ALA A 32 7.75 1.11 5.83
CA ALA A 32 6.80 0.05 5.48
C ALA A 32 5.91 -0.36 6.68
N SER A 33 6.51 -0.42 7.87
CA SER A 33 5.81 -0.75 9.12
C SER A 33 4.83 0.36 9.53
N ASP A 34 5.22 1.63 9.41
CA ASP A 34 4.34 2.79 9.68
C ASP A 34 3.12 2.79 8.77
N LEU A 35 3.32 2.51 7.47
CA LEU A 35 2.23 2.44 6.49
C LEU A 35 1.31 1.23 6.74
N HIS A 36 1.87 0.09 7.11
CA HIS A 36 1.08 -1.09 7.52
C HIS A 36 0.23 -0.77 8.75
N ALA A 37 0.79 -0.13 9.77
CA ALA A 37 0.05 0.31 10.96
C ALA A 37 -1.05 1.32 10.62
N SER A 38 -0.76 2.27 9.72
CA SER A 38 -1.72 3.28 9.26
C SER A 38 -2.88 2.64 8.46
N ALA A 39 -2.58 1.67 7.59
CA ALA A 39 -3.60 0.90 6.89
C ALA A 39 -4.50 0.14 7.88
N GLY A 40 -3.93 -0.46 8.92
CA GLY A 40 -4.68 -1.13 9.97
C GLY A 40 -5.60 -0.18 10.75
N ALA A 41 -5.11 1.01 11.08
CA ALA A 41 -5.93 2.04 11.72
C ALA A 41 -7.15 2.42 10.86
N LEU A 42 -6.95 2.60 9.55
CA LEU A 42 -8.07 2.84 8.63
C LEU A 42 -9.03 1.65 8.58
N TRP A 43 -8.51 0.42 8.43
CA TRP A 43 -9.34 -0.79 8.41
C TRP A 43 -10.24 -0.88 9.65
N HIS A 44 -9.66 -0.76 10.83
CA HIS A 44 -10.41 -0.84 12.08
C HIS A 44 -11.39 0.33 12.25
N SER A 45 -11.08 1.51 11.70
CA SER A 45 -12.02 2.64 11.72
C SER A 45 -13.25 2.43 10.83
N MET A 46 -13.14 1.59 9.79
CA MET A 46 -14.25 1.23 8.90
C MET A 46 -15.17 0.15 9.49
N GLY A 47 -14.76 -0.51 10.57
CA GLY A 47 -15.49 -1.60 11.22
C GLY A 47 -16.49 -1.15 12.28
N ASP A 48 -16.69 -2.00 13.27
CA ASP A 48 -17.61 -1.75 14.39
C ASP A 48 -17.18 -0.50 15.17
N GLY A 49 -18.06 0.52 15.20
CA GLY A 49 -17.78 1.81 15.82
C GLY A 49 -17.51 2.95 14.84
N HIS A 50 -17.59 2.72 13.52
CA HIS A 50 -17.41 3.76 12.51
C HIS A 50 -18.27 5.02 12.77
N ALA A 51 -19.51 4.88 13.26
CA ALA A 51 -20.40 6.00 13.55
C ALA A 51 -19.85 6.94 14.65
N ASN A 52 -19.25 6.38 15.70
CA ASN A 52 -18.61 7.18 16.75
C ASN A 52 -17.38 7.93 16.20
N ILE A 53 -16.58 7.25 15.38
CA ILE A 53 -15.40 7.84 14.74
C ILE A 53 -15.83 8.97 13.79
N SER A 54 -16.83 8.74 12.93
CA SER A 54 -17.38 9.79 12.05
C SER A 54 -17.84 11.02 12.83
N ARG A 55 -18.48 10.83 13.99
CA ARG A 55 -18.91 11.93 14.87
C ARG A 55 -17.75 12.68 15.49
N GLN A 56 -16.73 11.98 15.99
CA GLN A 56 -15.52 12.60 16.55
C GLN A 56 -14.75 13.39 15.50
N LEU A 57 -14.78 12.94 14.24
CA LEU A 57 -14.20 13.64 13.10
C LEU A 57 -15.09 14.79 12.55
N GLY A 58 -16.29 14.98 13.09
CA GLY A 58 -17.23 16.02 12.64
C GLY A 58 -17.85 15.77 11.26
N LEU A 59 -17.89 14.51 10.79
CA LEU A 59 -18.37 14.12 9.46
C LEU A 59 -19.88 13.81 9.42
N GLY A 60 -20.51 13.65 10.59
CA GLY A 60 -21.92 13.30 10.73
C GLY A 60 -22.18 11.78 10.71
N ASP A 61 -23.36 11.38 11.19
CA ASP A 61 -23.71 9.97 11.39
C ASP A 61 -23.99 9.21 10.08
N GLU A 62 -24.30 9.93 8.99
CA GLU A 62 -24.52 9.36 7.65
C GLU A 62 -23.22 9.16 6.84
N PHE A 63 -22.08 9.65 7.34
CA PHE A 63 -20.81 9.51 6.65
C PHE A 63 -20.28 8.07 6.74
N SER A 64 -20.20 7.41 5.59
CA SER A 64 -19.66 6.05 5.48
C SER A 64 -18.13 6.06 5.38
N LEU A 65 -17.47 5.75 6.50
CA LEU A 65 -16.01 5.53 6.52
C LEU A 65 -15.61 4.35 5.64
N SER A 66 -16.43 3.30 5.55
CA SER A 66 -16.15 2.13 4.71
C SER A 66 -16.11 2.46 3.21
N VAL A 67 -16.85 3.46 2.74
CA VAL A 67 -16.73 3.95 1.36
C VAL A 67 -15.57 4.92 1.19
N ALA A 68 -15.43 5.87 2.12
CA ALA A 68 -14.47 6.96 1.99
C ALA A 68 -13.01 6.52 2.23
N CYS A 69 -12.78 5.66 3.22
CA CYS A 69 -11.44 5.26 3.64
C CYS A 69 -10.90 4.05 2.88
N TYR A 70 -11.75 3.24 2.24
CA TYR A 70 -11.33 2.00 1.59
C TYR A 70 -10.31 2.18 0.45
N PRO A 71 -10.45 3.17 -0.46
CA PRO A 71 -9.42 3.44 -1.47
C PRO A 71 -8.08 3.86 -0.84
N VAL A 72 -8.12 4.64 0.24
CA VAL A 72 -6.92 5.08 0.97
C VAL A 72 -6.27 3.90 1.70
N TYR A 73 -7.07 3.02 2.30
CA TYR A 73 -6.59 1.76 2.87
C TYR A 73 -5.84 0.93 1.82
N LEU A 74 -6.44 0.67 0.65
CA LEU A 74 -5.78 -0.07 -0.43
C LEU A 74 -4.48 0.61 -0.89
N MET A 75 -4.46 1.93 -0.99
CA MET A 75 -3.26 2.68 -1.33
C MET A 75 -2.14 2.51 -0.29
N LEU A 76 -2.46 2.67 1.00
CA LEU A 76 -1.47 2.50 2.08
C LEU A 76 -0.96 1.05 2.13
N SER A 77 -1.84 0.08 1.92
CA SER A 77 -1.49 -1.34 1.81
C SER A 77 -0.51 -1.60 0.65
N GLY A 78 -0.77 -1.01 -0.51
CA GLY A 78 0.14 -1.09 -1.67
C GLY A 78 1.51 -0.46 -1.40
N LEU A 79 1.53 0.73 -0.80
CA LEU A 79 2.80 1.40 -0.44
C LEU A 79 3.57 0.59 0.62
N ALA A 80 2.87 0.04 1.62
CA ALA A 80 3.49 -0.80 2.65
C ALA A 80 4.15 -2.05 2.03
N LEU A 81 3.48 -2.70 1.07
CA LEU A 81 4.03 -3.83 0.31
C LEU A 81 5.24 -3.42 -0.54
N GLU A 82 5.16 -2.28 -1.22
CA GLU A 82 6.26 -1.79 -2.05
C GLU A 82 7.51 -1.58 -1.18
N LEU A 83 7.37 -0.87 -0.06
CA LEU A 83 8.51 -0.54 0.79
C LEU A 83 9.08 -1.75 1.53
N ILE A 84 8.26 -2.71 1.99
CA ILE A 84 8.81 -3.91 2.65
C ILE A 84 9.59 -4.79 1.67
N ILE A 85 9.11 -4.91 0.42
CA ILE A 85 9.84 -5.63 -0.63
C ILE A 85 11.15 -4.91 -0.95
N LYS A 86 11.12 -3.58 -1.07
CA LYS A 86 12.34 -2.78 -1.28
C LYS A 86 13.32 -2.93 -0.12
N ALA A 87 12.85 -2.95 1.12
CA ALA A 87 13.69 -3.17 2.30
C ALA A 87 14.46 -4.50 2.20
N VAL A 88 13.78 -5.58 1.82
CA VAL A 88 14.40 -6.90 1.61
C VAL A 88 15.40 -6.87 0.46
N LEU A 89 15.07 -6.25 -0.67
CA LEU A 89 15.96 -6.14 -1.83
C LEU A 89 17.24 -5.35 -1.52
N VAL A 90 17.10 -4.23 -0.81
CA VAL A 90 18.22 -3.41 -0.34
C VAL A 90 19.10 -4.19 0.64
N GLN A 91 18.50 -4.92 1.60
CA GLN A 91 19.25 -5.79 2.51
C GLN A 91 20.02 -6.89 1.77
N ARG A 92 19.45 -7.43 0.68
CA ARG A 92 20.11 -8.39 -0.22
C ARG A 92 21.14 -7.74 -1.17
N LYS A 93 21.44 -6.45 -0.99
CA LYS A 93 22.39 -5.67 -1.80
C LYS A 93 22.03 -5.64 -3.30
N ILE A 94 20.74 -5.74 -3.62
CA ILE A 94 20.27 -5.50 -4.98
C ILE A 94 20.40 -4.01 -5.29
N GLU A 95 21.02 -3.68 -6.43
CA GLU A 95 21.29 -2.30 -6.82
C GLU A 95 20.02 -1.44 -6.87
N LEU A 96 20.04 -0.27 -6.23
CA LEU A 96 18.90 0.66 -6.22
C LEU A 96 18.41 1.05 -7.62
N LYS A 97 19.27 1.11 -8.63
CA LYS A 97 18.86 1.38 -10.01
C LYS A 97 17.86 0.35 -10.56
N LYS A 98 17.93 -0.89 -10.08
CA LYS A 98 16.99 -1.97 -10.41
C LYS A 98 15.68 -1.90 -9.61
N ILE A 99 15.65 -1.08 -8.56
CA ILE A 99 14.56 -0.95 -7.59
C ILE A 99 13.79 0.36 -7.79
N ASP A 100 14.48 1.49 -7.94
CA ASP A 100 13.90 2.84 -8.03
C ASP A 100 13.06 3.05 -9.30
N ASN A 101 13.49 2.48 -10.43
CA ASN A 101 12.78 2.61 -11.70
C ASN A 101 11.58 1.65 -11.82
N LYS A 102 11.39 0.76 -10.83
CA LYS A 102 10.33 -0.25 -10.85
C LYS A 102 9.21 0.15 -9.90
N HIS A 103 8.22 0.86 -10.45
CA HIS A 103 6.95 1.13 -9.79
C HIS A 103 5.93 0.02 -10.02
N GLN A 104 6.36 -1.22 -10.24
CA GLN A 104 5.45 -2.35 -10.41
C GLN A 104 5.76 -3.38 -9.34
N LEU A 105 4.86 -3.51 -8.36
CA LEU A 105 4.93 -4.51 -7.30
C LEU A 105 5.26 -5.91 -7.83
N SER A 106 4.63 -6.32 -8.94
CA SER A 106 4.87 -7.62 -9.58
C SER A 106 6.32 -7.82 -10.04
N GLU A 107 6.98 -6.77 -10.51
CA GLU A 107 8.38 -6.85 -10.92
C GLU A 107 9.32 -6.89 -9.71
N LEU A 108 9.00 -6.19 -8.63
CA LEU A 108 9.75 -6.22 -7.38
C LEU A 108 9.70 -7.61 -6.73
N VAL A 109 8.53 -8.26 -6.73
CA VAL A 109 8.38 -9.63 -6.21
C VAL A 109 9.22 -10.63 -7.01
N ARG A 110 9.32 -10.48 -8.34
CA ARG A 110 10.20 -11.34 -9.17
C ARG A 110 11.67 -11.22 -8.78
N LEU A 111 12.12 -10.05 -8.33
CA LEU A 111 13.50 -9.86 -7.85
C LEU A 111 13.77 -10.55 -6.51
N LEU A 112 12.74 -10.93 -5.76
CA LEU A 112 12.87 -11.72 -4.53
C LEU A 112 13.07 -13.22 -4.78
N ASP A 113 13.02 -13.66 -6.04
CA ASP A 113 12.99 -15.07 -6.47
C ASP A 113 11.78 -15.84 -5.91
N ILE A 114 10.66 -15.13 -5.70
CA ILE A 114 9.39 -15.69 -5.28
C ILE A 114 8.50 -15.84 -6.51
N LYS A 115 7.82 -16.98 -6.62
CA LYS A 115 6.82 -17.24 -7.65
C LYS A 115 5.43 -16.99 -7.08
N PRO A 116 4.86 -15.77 -7.20
CA PRO A 116 3.50 -15.51 -6.76
C PRO A 116 2.52 -16.31 -7.62
N THR A 117 1.44 -16.75 -7.00
CA THR A 117 0.27 -17.33 -7.67
C THR A 117 -0.40 -16.29 -8.57
N ARG A 118 -1.27 -16.75 -9.48
CA ARG A 118 -2.02 -15.85 -10.35
C ARG A 118 -2.90 -14.88 -9.53
N GLN A 119 -3.51 -15.36 -8.46
CA GLN A 119 -4.36 -14.59 -7.56
C GLN A 119 -3.54 -13.51 -6.84
N GLU A 120 -2.38 -13.86 -6.27
CA GLU A 120 -1.49 -12.89 -5.63
C GLU A 120 -1.03 -11.80 -6.61
N LEU A 121 -0.71 -12.17 -7.86
CA LEU A 121 -0.36 -11.19 -8.89
C LEU A 121 -1.49 -10.21 -9.19
N GLN A 122 -2.74 -10.67 -9.22
CA GLN A 122 -3.90 -9.80 -9.43
C GLN A 122 -4.12 -8.86 -8.23
N VAL A 123 -3.97 -9.36 -7.01
CA VAL A 123 -4.02 -8.54 -5.78
C VAL A 123 -2.90 -7.49 -5.76
N LEU A 124 -1.66 -7.87 -6.06
CA LEU A 124 -0.53 -6.94 -6.17
C LEU A 124 -0.74 -5.88 -7.24
N LYS A 125 -1.35 -6.26 -8.37
CA LYS A 125 -1.73 -5.32 -9.43
C LYS A 125 -2.80 -4.34 -8.95
N LEU A 126 -3.82 -4.82 -8.22
CA LEU A 126 -4.86 -3.96 -7.67
C LEU A 126 -4.27 -2.93 -6.69
N TYR A 127 -3.38 -3.36 -5.79
CA TYR A 127 -2.68 -2.45 -4.89
C TYR A 127 -1.85 -1.40 -5.66
N GLN A 128 -1.12 -1.83 -6.69
CA GLN A 128 -0.35 -0.91 -7.54
C GLN A 128 -1.24 0.15 -8.20
N GLU A 129 -2.37 -0.27 -8.75
CA GLU A 129 -3.32 0.66 -9.36
C GLU A 129 -3.89 1.62 -8.31
N ASN A 130 -4.21 1.16 -7.10
CA ASN A 130 -4.70 2.05 -6.04
C ASN A 130 -3.67 3.11 -5.63
N ILE A 131 -2.36 2.82 -5.68
CA ILE A 131 -1.31 3.85 -5.51
C ILE A 131 -1.43 4.93 -6.59
N VAL A 132 -1.67 4.54 -7.84
CA VAL A 132 -1.78 5.46 -8.99
C VAL A 132 -3.07 6.26 -8.96
N TRP A 133 -4.20 5.63 -8.62
CA TRP A 133 -5.53 6.23 -8.67
C TRP A 133 -5.88 7.01 -7.40
N ALA A 134 -5.72 6.42 -6.21
CA ALA A 134 -6.04 7.10 -4.96
C ALA A 134 -5.02 8.20 -4.62
N GLY A 135 -3.75 8.03 -5.03
CA GLY A 135 -2.71 9.04 -4.85
C GLY A 135 -2.77 10.22 -5.83
N ARG A 136 -3.63 10.18 -6.86
CA ARG A 136 -3.72 11.21 -7.92
C ARG A 136 -5.15 11.68 -8.12
N TYR A 137 -5.70 12.32 -7.08
CA TYR A 137 -6.99 12.96 -7.16
C TYR A 137 -6.95 14.31 -7.93
N PRO A 138 -8.05 14.68 -8.60
CA PRO A 138 -9.24 13.87 -8.88
C PRO A 138 -9.07 12.94 -10.09
N THR A 139 -8.00 13.16 -10.85
CA THR A 139 -7.85 12.61 -12.17
C THR A 139 -6.33 12.38 -12.45
N PRO A 140 -5.85 11.14 -12.65
CA PRO A 140 -4.46 10.85 -13.07
C PRO A 140 -4.09 11.39 -14.47
N ARG A 141 -3.17 12.37 -14.55
CA ARG A 141 -2.52 13.03 -15.73
C ARG A 141 -2.61 12.40 -17.15
N THR A 142 -2.67 11.08 -17.32
CA THR A 142 -2.96 10.40 -18.60
C THR A 142 -4.35 9.76 -18.56
N HIS A 143 -5.34 10.54 -18.98
CA HIS A 143 -6.75 10.17 -18.94
C HIS A 143 -7.24 9.61 -20.25
N ILE A 144 -7.41 8.30 -20.30
CA ILE A 144 -8.24 7.68 -21.31
C ILE A 144 -9.21 6.78 -20.56
N ASP A 145 -10.50 6.87 -20.89
CA ASP A 145 -11.58 6.12 -20.23
C ASP A 145 -11.31 4.61 -20.19
N GLU A 146 -10.52 4.11 -21.13
CA GLU A 146 -10.03 2.73 -21.17
C GLU A 146 -9.25 2.33 -19.91
N LYS A 147 -8.38 3.20 -19.37
CA LYS A 147 -7.64 2.91 -18.14
C LYS A 147 -8.56 2.85 -16.93
N LEU A 148 -9.57 3.71 -16.89
CA LEU A 148 -10.58 3.71 -15.84
C LEU A 148 -11.42 2.41 -15.91
N LYS A 149 -11.85 2.01 -17.11
CA LYS A 149 -12.55 0.73 -17.34
C LYS A 149 -11.68 -0.47 -16.94
N GLN A 150 -10.40 -0.45 -17.26
CA GLN A 150 -9.45 -1.49 -16.84
C GLN A 150 -9.31 -1.58 -15.32
N TYR A 151 -9.23 -0.43 -14.63
CA TYR A 151 -9.20 -0.37 -13.17
C TYR A 151 -10.47 -0.95 -12.55
N TRP A 152 -11.66 -0.55 -13.02
CA TRP A 152 -12.93 -1.09 -12.52
C TRP A 152 -13.08 -2.57 -12.80
N SER A 153 -12.67 -3.03 -13.99
CA SER A 153 -12.67 -4.46 -14.33
C SER A 153 -11.76 -5.26 -13.41
N LEU A 154 -10.54 -4.77 -13.16
CA LEU A 154 -9.59 -5.42 -12.24
C LEU A 154 -10.14 -5.44 -10.80
N SER A 155 -10.66 -4.31 -10.33
CA SER A 155 -11.23 -4.19 -8.99
C SER A 155 -12.40 -5.16 -8.80
N SER A 156 -13.30 -5.25 -9.78
CA SER A 156 -14.41 -6.21 -9.75
C SER A 156 -13.91 -7.66 -9.78
N GLU A 157 -12.96 -8.00 -10.64
CA GLU A 157 -12.41 -9.36 -10.74
C GLU A 157 -11.73 -9.81 -9.43
N VAL A 158 -10.98 -8.91 -8.79
CA VAL A 158 -10.19 -9.21 -7.59
C VAL A 158 -11.04 -9.19 -6.33
N LEU A 159 -11.87 -8.15 -6.15
CA LEU A 159 -12.59 -7.90 -4.90
C LEU A 159 -13.91 -8.67 -4.80
N THR A 160 -14.39 -9.25 -5.90
CA THR A 160 -15.69 -9.91 -5.89
C THR A 160 -15.68 -11.26 -6.58
N SER A 161 -16.49 -12.18 -6.08
CA SER A 161 -16.71 -13.52 -6.63
C SER A 161 -18.14 -13.64 -7.16
N PRO A 162 -18.37 -14.34 -8.28
CA PRO A 162 -19.72 -14.59 -8.78
C PRO A 162 -20.50 -15.47 -7.80
N VAL A 163 -21.76 -15.13 -7.54
CA VAL A 163 -22.65 -15.86 -6.62
C VAL A 163 -23.76 -16.54 -7.37
N GLU A 164 -24.47 -15.79 -8.21
CA GLU A 164 -25.65 -16.26 -8.92
C GLU A 164 -25.83 -15.47 -10.21
N LYS A 165 -26.39 -16.11 -11.25
CA LYS A 165 -26.76 -15.43 -12.49
C LYS A 165 -28.26 -15.19 -12.49
N PHE A 166 -28.65 -13.92 -12.53
CA PHE A 166 -30.04 -13.53 -12.73
C PHE A 166 -30.21 -13.01 -14.15
N ASN A 167 -30.75 -13.86 -15.04
CA ASN A 167 -30.80 -13.64 -16.49
C ASN A 167 -29.41 -13.35 -17.09
N THR A 168 -29.19 -12.14 -17.61
CA THR A 168 -27.92 -11.68 -18.20
C THR A 168 -27.00 -10.97 -17.19
N ILE A 169 -27.45 -10.76 -15.96
CA ILE A 169 -26.69 -10.06 -14.92
C ILE A 169 -26.04 -11.10 -14.00
N GLU A 170 -24.71 -11.06 -13.92
CA GLU A 170 -23.96 -11.85 -12.96
C GLU A 170 -23.86 -11.09 -11.64
N LEU A 171 -24.51 -11.59 -10.59
CA LEU A 171 -24.41 -11.05 -9.25
C LEU A 171 -23.07 -11.46 -8.67
N ARG A 172 -22.36 -10.48 -8.11
CA ARG A 172 -21.04 -10.68 -7.50
C ARG A 172 -21.09 -10.21 -6.05
N GLN A 173 -20.48 -10.98 -5.16
CA GLN A 173 -20.31 -10.60 -3.76
C GLN A 173 -18.86 -10.28 -3.46
N PHE A 174 -18.63 -9.39 -2.50
CA PHE A 174 -17.30 -9.14 -1.98
C PHE A 174 -16.69 -10.43 -1.41
N ASN A 175 -15.42 -10.68 -1.71
CA ASN A 175 -14.77 -11.96 -1.42
C ASN A 175 -13.67 -11.89 -0.35
N GLY A 176 -13.41 -10.70 0.21
CA GLY A 176 -12.42 -10.51 1.26
C GLY A 176 -10.96 -10.58 0.82
N ALA A 177 -10.67 -10.59 -0.49
CA ALA A 177 -9.30 -10.77 -1.01
C ALA A 177 -8.29 -9.69 -0.56
N THR A 178 -8.78 -8.55 -0.08
CA THR A 178 -7.97 -7.45 0.45
C THR A 178 -8.33 -7.11 1.89
N ASP A 179 -9.03 -8.00 2.59
CA ASP A 179 -9.31 -7.82 4.01
C ASP A 179 -8.02 -7.75 4.81
N TRP A 180 -8.11 -7.16 5.99
CA TRP A 180 -6.94 -6.90 6.83
C TRP A 180 -6.12 -8.15 7.09
N GLU A 181 -6.76 -9.29 7.33
CA GLU A 181 -6.11 -10.56 7.60
C GLU A 181 -5.30 -11.04 6.38
N GLU A 182 -5.87 -10.97 5.18
CA GLU A 182 -5.21 -11.38 3.93
C GLU A 182 -4.09 -10.40 3.54
N PHE A 183 -4.32 -9.10 3.67
CA PHE A 183 -3.29 -8.08 3.50
C PHE A 183 -2.13 -8.29 4.49
N THR A 184 -2.42 -8.45 5.78
CA THR A 184 -1.42 -8.63 6.83
C THR A 184 -0.62 -9.91 6.61
N LYS A 185 -1.27 -11.00 6.20
CA LYS A 185 -0.61 -12.25 5.85
C LYS A 185 0.38 -12.07 4.69
N LEU A 186 -0.05 -11.39 3.63
CA LEU A 186 0.82 -11.07 2.50
C LEU A 186 1.99 -10.17 2.92
N TRP A 187 1.74 -9.10 3.68
CA TRP A 187 2.80 -8.23 4.20
C TRP A 187 3.80 -8.99 5.07
N ARG A 188 3.32 -9.83 6.00
CA ARG A 188 4.17 -10.65 6.88
C ARG A 188 5.02 -11.64 6.09
N SER A 189 4.50 -12.21 5.00
CA SER A 189 5.27 -13.11 4.14
C SER A 189 6.53 -12.44 3.60
N TYR A 190 6.43 -11.19 3.14
CA TYR A 190 7.59 -10.42 2.68
C TYR A 190 8.43 -9.91 3.84
N ALA A 191 7.81 -9.44 4.92
CA ALA A 191 8.52 -8.95 6.10
C ALA A 191 9.38 -10.04 6.76
N SER A 192 8.96 -11.30 6.71
CA SER A 192 9.72 -12.45 7.23
C SER A 192 11.05 -12.68 6.52
N LEU A 193 11.20 -12.16 5.29
CA LEU A 193 12.43 -12.24 4.51
C LEU A 193 13.46 -11.19 4.94
N PHE A 194 13.04 -10.20 5.75
CA PHE A 194 13.90 -9.15 6.27
C PHE A 194 14.55 -9.61 7.58
N ARG A 195 15.87 -9.77 7.56
CA ARG A 195 16.69 -10.21 8.68
C ARG A 195 17.09 -9.03 9.55
N ARG A 196 16.36 -8.76 10.64
CA ARG A 196 16.65 -7.64 11.55
C ARG A 196 18.01 -7.77 12.26
N ASP A 197 18.56 -8.97 12.35
CA ASP A 197 19.86 -9.31 12.93
C ASP A 197 21.07 -8.88 12.07
N LEU A 198 20.84 -8.50 10.80
CA LEU A 198 21.88 -8.14 9.84
C LEU A 198 21.99 -6.63 9.59
N CYS A 199 21.31 -5.80 10.36
CA CYS A 199 21.18 -4.36 10.12
C CYS A 199 21.46 -3.53 11.36
#